data_AF-A0A4U8V0Y5-F1
#
_entry.id   AF-A0A4U8V0Y5-F1
#
_cell.length_a   1.000
_cell.length_b   1.000
_cell.length_c   1.000
_cell.angle_alpha   90.00
_cell.angle_beta   90.00
_cell.angle_gamma   90.00
#
_symmetry.space_group_name_H-M   'P 1'
#
loop_
_entity.id
_entity.type
_entity.pdbx_description
1 polymer ?
#
loop_
_entity_poly.entity_id
_entity_poly.type
_entity_poly.pdbx_seq_one_letter_code
_entity_poly.pdbx_strand_id
1 'polypeptide(L)'
;MVFIGNLPGYPDNIRLAKNGNLLIPFPILRKEEDWIVEEFPIIRYILAKIVWYIPQLNVISLFEESVGLIAEVNTTTGEVVEYFHDAVGENVALVTQVTEGAEGQWFMGNDAGDFISCLMKN
;
A
#
# COMPACT_ATOMS: atom_id res chain seq x y z
N MET A 1 15.86 -15.34 5.78
CA MET A 1 15.52 -15.71 4.39
C MET A 1 14.45 -14.74 3.92
N VAL A 2 14.60 -14.17 2.72
CA VAL A 2 13.55 -13.33 2.11
C VAL A 2 12.59 -14.28 1.40
N PHE A 3 11.30 -14.23 1.74
CA PHE A 3 10.26 -15.03 1.07
C PHE A 3 9.92 -14.45 -0.30
N ILE A 4 9.72 -13.13 -0.38
CA ILE A 4 9.46 -12.38 -1.61
C ILE A 4 10.26 -11.08 -1.56
N GLY A 5 10.91 -10.74 -2.67
CA GLY A 5 11.64 -9.50 -2.87
C GLY A 5 11.10 -8.71 -4.05
N ASN A 6 11.67 -7.51 -4.28
CA ASN A 6 11.34 -6.65 -5.44
C ASN A 6 9.85 -6.33 -5.59
N LEU A 7 9.13 -6.16 -4.48
CA LEU A 7 7.76 -5.66 -4.49
C LEU A 7 7.73 -4.20 -4.99
N PRO A 8 6.63 -3.78 -5.64
CA PRO A 8 6.53 -2.47 -6.28
C PRO A 8 6.43 -1.29 -5.30
N GLY A 9 6.28 -1.56 -4.01
CA GLY A 9 6.14 -0.55 -2.97
C GLY A 9 6.42 -1.09 -1.58
N TYR A 10 5.98 -0.35 -0.57
CA TYR A 10 6.13 -0.71 0.83
C TYR A 10 4.89 -1.48 1.31
N PRO A 11 5.01 -2.78 1.63
CA PRO A 11 3.88 -3.56 2.11
C PRO A 11 3.34 -3.01 3.43
N ASP A 12 2.03 -3.04 3.58
CA ASP A 12 1.36 -2.78 4.86
C ASP A 12 0.29 -3.84 5.15
N ASN A 13 0.01 -4.08 6.43
CA ASN A 13 -1.12 -4.88 6.94
C ASN A 13 -1.42 -6.19 6.17
N ILE A 14 -0.38 -6.99 5.90
CA ILE A 14 -0.46 -8.25 5.15
C ILE A 14 -1.48 -9.21 5.79
N ARG A 15 -2.40 -9.76 5.00
CA ARG A 15 -3.48 -10.65 5.47
C ARG A 15 -3.66 -11.88 4.58
N LEU A 16 -4.32 -12.89 5.11
CA LEU A 16 -4.74 -14.05 4.31
C LEU A 16 -6.08 -13.76 3.62
N ALA A 17 -6.14 -14.05 2.33
CA ALA A 17 -7.38 -14.24 1.58
C ALA A 17 -8.06 -15.56 1.98
N LYS A 18 -9.34 -15.71 1.64
CA LYS A 18 -10.13 -16.92 1.90
C LYS A 18 -9.57 -18.15 1.17
N ASN A 19 -8.92 -17.95 0.03
CA ASN A 19 -8.26 -19.02 -0.72
C ASN A 19 -6.87 -19.39 -0.18
N GLY A 20 -6.40 -18.72 0.89
CA GLY A 20 -5.11 -18.98 1.51
C GLY A 20 -3.92 -18.24 0.89
N ASN A 21 -4.15 -17.38 -0.11
CA ASN A 21 -3.12 -16.45 -0.63
C ASN A 21 -2.90 -15.28 0.34
N LEU A 22 -1.79 -14.57 0.20
CA LEU A 22 -1.56 -13.30 0.89
C LEU A 22 -2.17 -12.15 0.09
N LEU A 23 -2.85 -11.26 0.79
CA LEU A 23 -3.22 -9.95 0.30
C LEU A 23 -2.25 -8.93 0.88
N ILE A 24 -1.61 -8.18 -0.01
CA ILE A 24 -0.54 -7.24 0.32
C ILE A 24 -0.93 -5.86 -0.21
N PRO A 25 -1.49 -4.99 0.65
CA PRO A 25 -1.62 -3.56 0.38
C PRO A 25 -0.28 -2.86 0.17
N PHE A 26 -0.26 -1.91 -0.76
CA PHE A 26 0.82 -0.97 -1.00
C PHE A 26 0.24 0.46 -0.95
N PRO A 27 0.31 1.14 0.20
CA PRO A 27 -0.14 2.52 0.29
C PRO A 27 0.69 3.45 -0.60
N ILE A 28 1.99 3.15 -0.74
CA ILE A 28 2.95 3.94 -1.50
C ILE A 28 3.80 2.99 -2.36
N LEU A 29 3.93 3.34 -3.64
CA LEU A 29 4.86 2.68 -4.55
C LEU A 29 6.28 3.21 -4.36
N ARG A 30 7.27 2.33 -4.52
CA ARG A 30 8.68 2.70 -4.38
C ARG A 30 9.06 3.57 -5.56
N LYS A 31 9.56 4.77 -5.28
CA LYS A 31 10.16 5.65 -6.29
C LYS A 31 11.66 5.44 -6.35
N GLU A 32 12.27 5.81 -7.48
CA GLU A 32 13.73 5.70 -7.60
C GLU A 32 14.43 6.50 -6.51
N GLU A 33 13.90 7.66 -6.11
CA GLU A 33 14.50 8.58 -5.14
C GLU A 33 14.37 8.14 -3.67
N ASP A 34 13.55 7.12 -3.38
CA ASP A 34 13.30 6.66 -2.02
C ASP A 34 14.57 6.13 -1.33
N TRP A 35 15.57 5.72 -2.10
CA TRP A 35 16.86 5.24 -1.60
C TRP A 35 17.50 6.21 -0.60
N ILE A 36 17.29 7.52 -0.78
CA ILE A 36 17.83 8.56 0.11
C ILE A 36 17.23 8.43 1.51
N VAL A 37 15.94 8.12 1.60
CA VAL A 37 15.24 7.95 2.88
C VAL A 37 15.55 6.57 3.48
N GLU A 38 15.71 5.54 2.64
CA GLU A 38 16.07 4.19 3.07
C GLU A 38 17.50 4.10 3.64
N GLU A 39 18.48 4.70 2.97
CA GLU A 39 19.90 4.60 3.29
C GLU A 39 20.37 5.55 4.39
N PHE A 40 19.73 6.72 4.56
CA PHE A 40 20.18 7.75 5.51
C PHE A 40 19.19 7.95 6.68
N PRO A 41 19.43 7.31 7.86
CA PRO A 41 18.55 7.42 9.02
C PRO A 41 18.31 8.85 9.52
N ILE A 42 19.29 9.75 9.35
CA ILE A 42 19.17 11.14 9.77
C ILE A 42 18.12 11.90 8.96
N ILE A 43 17.97 11.56 7.67
CA ILE A 43 16.96 12.17 6.80
C ILE A 43 15.56 11.75 7.26
N ARG A 44 15.34 10.45 7.54
CA ARG A 44 14.08 9.97 8.14
C ARG A 44 13.72 10.70 9.43
N TYR A 45 14.70 10.86 10.32
CA TYR A 45 14.50 11.55 11.59
C TYR A 45 14.12 13.02 11.41
N ILE A 46 14.79 13.71 10.48
CA ILE A 46 14.49 15.11 10.14
C ILE A 46 13.09 15.21 9.51
N LEU A 47 12.77 14.37 8.52
CA LEU A 47 11.46 14.33 7.88
C LEU A 47 10.36 14.13 8.92
N ALA A 48 10.46 13.08 9.74
CA ALA A 48 9.47 12.77 10.79
C ALA A 48 9.23 13.95 11.75
N LYS A 49 10.28 14.71 12.09
CA LYS A 49 10.12 15.93 12.90
C LYS A 49 9.45 17.05 12.11
N ILE A 50 9.90 17.33 10.89
CA ILE A 50 9.36 18.41 10.07
C ILE A 50 7.87 18.21 9.78
N VAL A 51 7.43 16.98 9.47
CA VAL A 51 6.00 16.65 9.27
C VAL A 51 5.16 17.11 10.45
N TRP A 52 5.65 16.90 11.67
CA TRP A 52 4.92 17.23 12.89
C TRP A 52 4.85 18.74 13.16
N TYR A 53 5.88 19.50 12.77
CA TYR A 53 5.97 20.93 13.04
C TYR A 53 5.43 21.83 11.93
N ILE A 54 5.27 21.30 10.71
CA ILE A 54 4.79 22.07 9.56
C ILE A 54 3.62 21.31 8.94
N PRO A 55 2.42 21.37 9.53
CA PRO A 55 1.22 20.69 9.01
C PRO A 55 0.82 21.14 7.59
N GLN A 56 1.43 22.21 7.09
CA GLN A 56 1.19 22.79 5.76
C GLN A 56 2.21 22.31 4.72
N LEU A 57 3.34 21.72 5.17
CA LEU A 57 4.14 20.89 4.29
C LEU A 57 3.32 19.63 4.08
N ASN A 58 2.62 19.61 2.97
CA ASN A 58 1.90 18.45 2.49
C ASN A 58 2.96 17.41 2.08
N VAL A 59 3.77 16.91 3.01
CA VAL A 59 4.77 15.85 2.74
C VAL A 59 4.12 14.60 2.17
N ILE A 60 2.82 14.40 2.44
CA ILE A 60 1.98 13.40 1.80
C ILE A 60 1.93 13.63 0.27
N SER A 61 2.02 14.88 -0.19
CA SER A 61 2.07 15.23 -1.61
C SER A 61 3.36 14.79 -2.31
N LEU A 62 4.44 14.47 -1.57
CA LEU A 62 5.60 13.79 -2.16
C LEU A 62 5.25 12.35 -2.62
N PHE A 63 4.20 11.79 -2.02
CA PHE A 63 3.66 10.46 -2.30
C PHE A 63 2.38 10.54 -3.16
N GLU A 64 2.17 11.65 -3.90
CA GLU A 64 0.98 11.94 -4.75
C GLU A 64 0.62 10.87 -5.78
N GLU A 65 1.54 9.95 -6.10
CA GLU A 65 1.27 8.78 -6.94
C GLU A 65 0.75 7.57 -6.12
N SER A 66 0.04 7.82 -5.01
CA SER A 66 -0.53 6.76 -4.18
C SER A 66 -1.72 6.11 -4.89
N VAL A 67 -1.44 5.30 -5.90
CA VAL A 67 -2.40 4.33 -6.41
C VAL A 67 -2.66 3.31 -5.31
N GLY A 68 -3.93 3.15 -4.91
CA GLY A 68 -4.31 2.07 -4.01
C GLY A 68 -4.07 0.73 -4.68
N LEU A 69 -2.89 0.14 -4.47
CA LEU A 69 -2.47 -1.13 -5.08
C LEU A 69 -2.50 -2.25 -4.03
N ILE A 70 -3.03 -3.41 -4.41
CA ILE A 70 -2.99 -4.63 -3.62
C ILE A 70 -2.45 -5.74 -4.51
N ALA A 71 -1.48 -6.51 -4.02
CA ALA A 71 -1.09 -7.77 -4.66
C ALA A 71 -1.73 -8.95 -3.94
N GLU A 72 -2.28 -9.88 -4.71
CA GLU A 72 -2.56 -11.23 -4.25
C GLU A 72 -1.37 -12.13 -4.58
N VAL A 73 -0.87 -12.85 -3.58
CA VAL A 73 0.38 -13.60 -3.67
C VAL A 73 0.18 -15.03 -3.20
N ASN A 74 0.68 -15.97 -3.97
CA ASN A 74 0.62 -17.38 -3.62
C ASN A 74 1.53 -17.68 -2.42
N THR A 75 0.96 -18.23 -1.34
CA THR A 75 1.69 -18.54 -0.10
C THR A 75 2.71 -19.67 -0.23
N THR A 76 2.62 -20.48 -1.28
CA THR A 76 3.53 -21.61 -1.53
C THR A 76 4.70 -21.20 -2.43
N THR A 77 4.42 -20.46 -3.52
CA THR A 77 5.45 -20.11 -4.52
C THR A 77 6.06 -18.73 -4.30
N GLY A 78 5.36 -17.84 -3.59
CA GLY A 78 5.73 -16.43 -3.45
C GLY A 78 5.49 -15.60 -4.71
N GLU A 79 4.85 -16.17 -5.72
CA GLU A 79 4.52 -15.47 -6.96
C GLU A 79 3.29 -14.56 -6.77
N VAL A 80 3.33 -13.40 -7.40
CA VAL A 80 2.17 -12.54 -7.51
C VAL A 80 1.19 -13.18 -8.49
N VAL A 81 0.00 -13.51 -7.99
CA VAL A 81 -1.10 -14.09 -8.75
C VAL A 81 -1.81 -12.98 -9.54
N GLU A 82 -2.08 -11.86 -8.87
CA GLU A 82 -2.85 -10.76 -9.43
C GLU A 82 -2.54 -9.44 -8.71
N TYR A 83 -2.67 -8.33 -9.42
CA TYR A 83 -2.65 -6.99 -8.85
C TYR A 83 -4.03 -6.35 -8.99
N PHE A 84 -4.50 -5.75 -7.91
CA PHE A 84 -5.73 -4.98 -7.87
C PHE A 84 -5.35 -3.54 -7.62
N HIS A 85 -5.85 -2.65 -8.47
CA HIS A 85 -5.72 -1.22 -8.26
C HIS A 85 -6.98 -0.51 -8.69
N ASP A 86 -7.24 0.63 -8.08
CA ASP A 86 -8.22 1.57 -8.60
C ASP A 86 -7.67 2.19 -9.89
N ALA A 87 -8.00 1.59 -11.05
CA ALA A 87 -7.48 1.99 -12.35
C ALA A 87 -7.91 3.40 -12.80
N VAL A 88 -8.98 3.94 -12.21
CA VAL A 88 -9.50 5.28 -12.54
C VAL A 88 -9.10 6.31 -11.46
N GLY A 89 -8.59 5.84 -10.31
CA GLY A 89 -8.11 6.69 -9.21
C GLY A 89 -9.21 7.51 -8.53
N GLU A 90 -10.47 7.11 -8.70
CA GLU A 90 -11.63 7.89 -8.23
C GLU A 90 -12.11 7.50 -6.81
N ASN A 91 -11.68 6.36 -6.26
CA ASN A 91 -12.34 5.72 -5.12
C ASN A 91 -11.44 5.42 -3.92
N VAL A 92 -10.15 5.07 -4.08
CA VAL A 92 -9.27 4.89 -2.90
C VAL A 92 -7.77 5.01 -3.21
N ALA A 93 -7.10 5.90 -2.47
CA ALA A 93 -5.66 6.10 -2.44
C ALA A 93 -5.08 5.65 -1.10
N LEU A 94 -3.75 5.45 -1.02
CA LEU A 94 -3.03 5.09 0.22
C LEU A 94 -3.64 3.86 0.93
N VAL A 95 -3.92 2.77 0.19
CA VAL A 95 -4.51 1.57 0.79
C VAL A 95 -3.55 0.97 1.81
N THR A 96 -3.90 1.06 3.09
CA THR A 96 -3.16 0.46 4.21
C THR A 96 -3.77 -0.86 4.64
N GLN A 97 -5.02 -1.15 4.25
CA GLN A 97 -5.70 -2.39 4.61
C GLN A 97 -6.61 -2.89 3.50
N VAL A 98 -6.66 -4.21 3.35
CA VAL A 98 -7.65 -4.91 2.53
C VAL A 98 -8.22 -6.12 3.29
N THR A 99 -9.50 -6.42 3.10
CA THR A 99 -10.11 -7.67 3.55
C THR A 99 -11.18 -8.16 2.57
N GLU A 100 -11.28 -9.47 2.40
CA GLU A 100 -12.30 -10.07 1.55
C GLU A 100 -13.68 -10.12 2.23
N GLY A 101 -14.68 -9.61 1.54
CA GLY A 101 -16.10 -9.72 1.83
C GLY A 101 -16.76 -10.93 1.18
N ALA A 102 -18.09 -10.92 1.09
CA ALA A 102 -18.84 -11.96 0.37
C ALA A 102 -18.74 -11.75 -1.15
N GLU A 103 -18.94 -12.81 -1.94
CA GLU A 103 -19.19 -12.70 -3.39
C GLU A 103 -18.14 -11.88 -4.18
N GLY A 104 -16.86 -11.98 -3.82
CA GLY A 104 -15.78 -11.26 -4.50
C GLY A 104 -15.63 -9.79 -4.11
N GLN A 105 -16.33 -9.32 -3.07
CA GLN A 105 -16.15 -7.98 -2.52
C GLN A 105 -14.81 -7.84 -1.80
N TRP A 106 -14.13 -6.73 -2.01
CA TRP A 106 -12.87 -6.37 -1.35
C TRP A 106 -13.05 -5.02 -0.66
N PHE A 107 -12.99 -5.03 0.67
CA PHE A 107 -13.09 -3.82 1.49
C PHE A 107 -11.70 -3.27 1.75
N MET A 108 -11.52 -1.97 1.52
CA MET A 108 -10.23 -1.29 1.63
C MET A 108 -10.31 -0.09 2.56
N GLY A 109 -9.31 0.03 3.42
CA GLY A 109 -9.11 1.16 4.32
C GLY A 109 -7.83 1.92 3.97
N ASN A 110 -7.80 3.19 4.33
CA ASN A 110 -6.63 4.06 4.25
C ASN A 110 -6.54 4.95 5.49
N ASP A 111 -5.40 5.62 5.65
CA ASP A 111 -5.15 6.52 6.80
C ASP A 111 -5.59 7.97 6.54
N ALA A 112 -6.12 8.24 5.34
CA ALA A 112 -6.44 9.60 4.87
C ALA A 112 -7.95 9.90 4.81
N GLY A 113 -8.79 8.87 4.67
CA GLY A 113 -10.24 8.99 4.52
C GLY A 113 -11.00 8.55 5.77
N ASP A 114 -12.23 9.02 5.90
CA ASP A 114 -13.20 8.64 6.93
C ASP A 114 -14.21 7.57 6.45
N PHE A 115 -13.83 6.82 5.40
CA PHE A 115 -14.68 5.85 4.71
C PHE A 115 -13.94 4.53 4.44
N ILE A 116 -14.70 3.48 4.12
CA ILE A 116 -14.19 2.19 3.64
C ILE A 116 -14.67 2.02 2.20
N SER A 117 -13.75 1.82 1.27
CA SER A 117 -14.08 1.54 -0.13
C SER A 117 -14.37 0.07 -0.34
N CYS A 118 -15.25 -0.23 -1.29
CA CYS A 118 -15.55 -1.59 -1.72
C CYS A 118 -15.33 -1.69 -3.22
N LEU A 119 -14.46 -2.61 -3.65
CA LEU A 119 -14.31 -2.99 -5.06
C LEU A 119 -14.76 -4.44 -5.26
N MET A 120 -15.20 -4.74 -6.47
CA MET A 120 -15.48 -6.11 -6.88
C MET A 120 -14.23 -6.68 -7.53
N LYS A 121 -13.83 -7.88 -7.11
CA LYS A 121 -12.85 -8.69 -7.85
C LYS A 121 -13.46 -9.04 -9.21
N ASN A 122 -12.82 -8.61 -10.30
CA ASN A 122 -13.24 -8.89 -11.67
C ASN A 122 -13.06 -10.37 -12.03
#